data_AF-A0AAP7GTP8-F1
#
_entry.id   AF-A0AAP7GTP8-F1
#
_cell.length_a   1.000
_cell.length_b   1.000
_cell.length_c   1.000
_cell.angle_alpha   90.00
_cell.angle_beta   90.00
_cell.angle_gamma   90.00
#
_symmetry.space_group_name_H-M   'P 1'
#
loop_
_entity.id
_entity.type
_entity.pdbx_description
1 polymer ?
#
loop_
_entity_poly.entity_id
_entity_poly.type
_entity_poly.pdbx_seq_one_letter_code
_entity_poly.pdbx_strand_id
1 'polypeptide(L)'
;MGIAAACTPTEEDARKQKVEADRAIAEAGVRRALKDPDSAKIVIRQAFAMFDGTIVCGMVNAKNSFGGYTGDRAFMINVNADGSTGAPSVAQDDVSSAVSVEMCDFQRDYAAQPGHVGKAVTPEQSRELLAAYTKRVREVVARINTGR
;
A
#
# COMPACT_ATOMS: atom_id res chain seq x y z
N MET A 1 38.62 0.94 -28.82
CA MET A 1 37.19 1.31 -28.82
C MET A 1 36.43 0.19 -28.14
N GLY A 2 36.15 0.36 -26.85
CA GLY A 2 35.43 -0.63 -26.04
C GLY A 2 33.93 -0.49 -26.25
N ILE A 3 33.29 -1.59 -26.64
CA ILE A 3 31.85 -1.73 -26.82
C ILE A 3 31.14 -1.44 -25.49
N ALA A 4 30.31 -0.40 -25.46
CA ALA A 4 29.38 -0.13 -24.39
C ALA A 4 28.34 -1.26 -24.34
N ALA A 5 28.32 -2.05 -23.26
CA ALA A 5 27.25 -2.99 -23.01
C ALA A 5 25.95 -2.18 -22.82
N ALA A 6 24.99 -2.37 -23.73
CA ALA A 6 23.64 -1.86 -23.54
C ALA A 6 23.03 -2.61 -22.33
N CYS A 7 22.92 -1.94 -21.19
CA CYS A 7 22.26 -2.51 -20.01
C CYS A 7 20.74 -2.61 -20.28
N THR A 8 20.27 -3.78 -20.69
CA THR A 8 18.85 -4.12 -20.53
C THR A 8 18.56 -4.25 -19.04
N PRO A 9 17.56 -3.54 -18.48
CA PRO A 9 17.22 -3.66 -17.07
C PRO A 9 16.90 -5.12 -16.73
N THR A 10 17.35 -5.60 -15.57
CA THR A 10 16.91 -6.90 -15.09
C THR A 10 15.43 -6.86 -14.74
N GLU A 11 14.78 -8.03 -14.64
CA GLU A 11 13.38 -8.11 -14.18
C GLU A 11 13.19 -7.49 -12.79
N GLU A 12 14.21 -7.55 -11.93
CA GLU A 12 14.21 -6.91 -10.62
C GLU A 12 14.27 -5.39 -10.74
N ASP A 13 15.10 -4.84 -11.61
CA ASP A 13 15.20 -3.39 -11.84
C ASP A 13 13.92 -2.83 -12.45
N ALA A 14 13.35 -3.54 -13.43
CA ALA A 14 12.07 -3.17 -14.03
C ALA A 14 10.96 -3.14 -12.98
N ARG A 15 10.94 -4.10 -12.05
CA ARG A 15 9.98 -4.13 -10.94
C ARG A 15 10.20 -2.97 -9.96
N LYS A 16 11.45 -2.65 -9.59
CA LYS A 16 11.75 -1.49 -8.73
C LYS A 16 11.28 -0.19 -9.37
N GLN A 17 11.58 0.00 -10.66
CA GLN A 17 11.11 1.16 -11.43
C GLN A 17 9.58 1.23 -11.47
N LYS A 18 8.90 0.09 -11.67
CA LYS A 18 7.44 0.02 -11.61
C LYS A 18 6.90 0.43 -10.25
N VAL A 19 7.44 -0.10 -9.15
CA VAL A 19 7.01 0.26 -7.78
C VAL A 19 7.17 1.76 -7.53
N GLU A 20 8.25 2.37 -8.01
CA GLU A 20 8.46 3.81 -7.89
C GLU A 20 7.47 4.62 -8.76
N ALA A 21 7.15 4.17 -9.98
CA ALA A 21 6.12 4.79 -10.80
C ALA A 21 4.71 4.68 -10.18
N ASP A 22 4.41 3.53 -9.58
CA ASP A 22 3.12 3.24 -8.94
C ASP A 22 2.84 4.15 -7.73
N ARG A 23 3.87 4.75 -7.11
CA ARG A 23 3.69 5.76 -6.05
C ARG A 23 2.86 6.96 -6.52
N ALA A 24 3.10 7.45 -7.74
CA ALA A 24 2.35 8.59 -8.29
C ALA A 24 0.90 8.21 -8.60
N ILE A 25 0.68 7.00 -9.12
CA ILE A 25 -0.66 6.45 -9.37
C ILE A 25 -1.43 6.31 -8.06
N ALA A 26 -0.77 5.76 -7.02
CA ALA A 26 -1.33 5.63 -5.69
C ALA A 26 -1.68 6.99 -5.07
N GLU A 27 -0.81 8.00 -5.18
CA GLU A 27 -1.10 9.35 -4.70
C GLU A 27 -2.35 9.93 -5.38
N ALA A 28 -2.46 9.81 -6.71
CA ALA A 28 -3.64 10.25 -7.44
C ALA A 28 -4.91 9.47 -7.03
N GLY A 29 -4.79 8.16 -6.80
CA GLY A 29 -5.87 7.32 -6.26
C GLY A 29 -6.35 7.78 -4.89
N VAL A 30 -5.42 8.09 -3.98
CA VAL A 30 -5.73 8.63 -2.65
C VAL A 30 -6.41 9.98 -2.75
N ARG A 31 -5.86 10.93 -3.53
CA ARG A 31 -6.46 12.27 -3.72
C ARG A 31 -7.92 12.19 -4.16
N ARG A 32 -8.22 11.34 -5.15
CA ARG A 32 -9.58 11.16 -5.69
C ARG A 32 -10.60 10.65 -4.68
N ALA A 33 -10.15 9.98 -3.62
CA ALA A 33 -11.03 9.45 -2.58
C ALA A 33 -11.35 10.45 -1.45
N LEU A 34 -10.66 11.60 -1.41
CA LEU A 34 -10.81 12.58 -0.33
C LEU A 34 -11.96 13.56 -0.62
N LYS A 35 -12.48 14.19 0.44
CA LYS A 35 -13.51 15.23 0.33
C LYS A 35 -12.98 16.53 -0.27
N ASP A 36 -11.72 16.86 0.01
CA ASP A 36 -11.00 17.99 -0.57
C ASP A 36 -9.63 17.50 -1.09
N PRO A 37 -9.55 17.06 -2.36
CA PRO A 37 -8.33 16.53 -2.97
C PRO A 37 -7.16 17.51 -3.01
N ASP A 38 -7.45 18.81 -3.11
CA ASP A 38 -6.44 19.86 -3.26
C ASP A 38 -5.78 20.19 -1.93
N SER A 39 -6.49 20.01 -0.82
CA SER A 39 -5.93 20.15 0.53
C SER A 39 -5.00 19.00 0.96
N ALA A 40 -4.95 17.91 0.18
CA ALA A 40 -4.34 16.67 0.61
C ALA A 40 -2.83 16.79 0.82
N LYS A 41 -2.41 16.47 2.05
CA LYS A 41 -1.01 16.29 2.45
C LYS A 41 -0.75 14.80 2.54
N ILE A 42 -0.15 14.23 1.50
CA ILE A 42 0.10 12.79 1.38
C ILE A 42 1.59 12.54 1.61
N VAL A 43 1.89 11.56 2.47
CA VAL A 43 3.24 11.07 2.71
C VAL A 43 3.25 9.56 2.49
N ILE A 44 3.82 9.12 1.37
CA ILE A 44 4.03 7.70 1.11
C ILE A 44 5.16 7.21 2.01
N ARG A 45 4.88 6.18 2.81
CA ARG A 45 5.86 5.57 3.73
C ARG A 45 6.47 4.32 3.13
N GLN A 46 5.67 3.51 2.46
CA GLN A 46 6.10 2.22 1.91
C GLN A 46 5.43 2.00 0.55
N ALA A 47 6.18 1.41 -0.37
CA ALA A 47 5.68 0.90 -1.63
C ALA A 47 6.44 -0.40 -1.92
N PHE A 48 5.72 -1.48 -2.23
CA PHE A 48 6.33 -2.77 -2.49
C PHE A 48 5.47 -3.59 -3.46
N ALA A 49 6.14 -4.40 -4.28
CA ALA A 49 5.46 -5.32 -5.18
C ALA A 49 4.80 -6.44 -4.37
N MET A 50 3.57 -6.78 -4.72
CA MET A 50 2.85 -7.92 -4.17
C MET A 50 2.01 -8.53 -5.29
N PHE A 51 2.21 -9.82 -5.53
CA PHE A 51 1.75 -10.51 -6.73
C PHE A 51 2.20 -9.74 -7.98
N ASP A 52 1.32 -9.48 -8.93
CA ASP A 52 1.58 -8.67 -10.13
C ASP A 52 1.31 -7.17 -9.94
N GLY A 53 0.87 -6.76 -8.74
CA GLY A 53 0.59 -5.38 -8.39
C GLY A 53 1.61 -4.76 -7.42
N THR A 54 1.27 -3.57 -6.95
CA THR A 54 2.03 -2.82 -5.94
C THR A 54 1.09 -2.40 -4.82
N ILE A 55 1.50 -2.65 -3.57
CA ILE A 55 0.86 -2.07 -2.39
C ILE A 55 1.58 -0.77 -2.06
N VAL A 56 0.82 0.30 -1.87
CA VAL A 56 1.35 1.59 -1.42
C VAL A 56 0.64 2.00 -0.14
N CYS A 57 1.42 2.30 0.89
CA CYS A 57 0.93 2.74 2.18
C CYS A 57 1.55 4.08 2.57
N GLY A 58 0.80 4.85 3.34
CA GLY A 58 1.28 6.13 3.83
C GLY A 58 0.33 6.80 4.81
N MET A 59 0.56 8.08 5.01
CA MET A 59 -0.30 8.95 5.81
C MET A 59 -0.91 10.02 4.90
N VAL A 60 -2.17 10.36 5.15
CA VAL A 60 -2.87 11.45 4.47
C VAL A 60 -3.57 12.33 5.49
N ASN A 61 -3.49 13.64 5.29
CA ASN A 61 -4.26 14.62 6.05
C ASN A 61 -4.90 15.59 5.08
N ALA A 62 -6.22 15.72 5.14
CA ALA A 62 -7.01 16.52 4.22
C ALA A 62 -8.20 17.15 4.93
N LYS A 63 -8.77 18.18 4.32
CA LYS A 63 -9.96 18.84 4.85
C LYS A 63 -11.20 17.95 4.66
N ASN A 64 -12.08 17.99 5.65
CA ASN A 64 -13.43 17.44 5.55
C ASN A 64 -14.39 18.45 4.91
N SER A 65 -15.68 18.08 4.80
CA SER A 65 -16.73 18.93 4.23
C SER A 65 -17.01 20.22 5.02
N PHE A 66 -16.46 20.38 6.22
CA PHE A 66 -16.54 21.60 7.04
C PHE A 66 -15.29 22.49 6.90
N GLY A 67 -14.32 22.10 6.06
CA GLY A 67 -13.10 22.86 5.80
C GLY A 67 -11.96 22.66 6.80
N GLY A 68 -12.16 21.80 7.82
CA GLY A 68 -11.15 21.46 8.83
C GLY A 68 -10.36 20.20 8.48
N TYR A 69 -9.07 20.18 8.79
CA TYR A 69 -8.22 18.98 8.63
C TYR A 69 -8.65 17.87 9.60
N THR A 70 -8.70 16.63 9.11
CA THR A 70 -9.12 15.45 9.89
C THR A 70 -8.02 14.82 10.74
N GLY A 71 -6.79 15.34 10.65
CA GLY A 71 -5.60 14.77 11.25
C GLY A 71 -4.92 13.77 10.32
N ASP A 72 -3.74 13.30 10.70
CA ASP A 72 -2.98 12.33 9.92
C ASP A 72 -3.64 10.95 10.02
N ARG A 73 -4.12 10.44 8.88
CA ARG A 73 -4.77 9.12 8.77
C ARG A 73 -3.93 8.19 7.90
N ALA A 74 -3.69 6.98 8.38
CA ALA A 74 -3.04 5.96 7.57
C ALA A 74 -3.92 5.61 6.35
N PHE A 75 -3.28 5.34 5.22
CA PHE A 75 -3.94 4.81 4.05
C PHE A 75 -3.17 3.62 3.47
N MET A 76 -3.90 2.80 2.73
CA MET A 76 -3.37 1.73 1.91
C MET A 76 -4.14 1.68 0.59
N ILE A 77 -3.43 1.53 -0.51
CA ILE A 77 -4.01 1.40 -1.84
C ILE A 77 -3.25 0.35 -2.65
N ASN A 78 -3.98 -0.39 -3.47
CA ASN A 78 -3.44 -1.38 -4.41
C ASN A 78 -3.39 -0.74 -5.79
N VAL A 79 -2.22 -0.81 -6.44
CA VAL A 79 -2.04 -0.50 -7.86
C VAL A 79 -1.91 -1.81 -8.61
N ASN A 80 -2.86 -2.09 -9.50
CA ASN A 80 -2.89 -3.31 -10.29
C ASN A 80 -1.78 -3.30 -11.36
N ALA A 81 -1.54 -4.46 -12.00
CA ALA A 81 -0.56 -4.58 -13.07
C ALA A 81 -0.82 -3.62 -14.25
N ASP A 82 -2.10 -3.32 -14.53
CA ASP A 82 -2.54 -2.40 -15.58
C ASP A 82 -2.51 -0.91 -15.19
N GLY A 83 -2.05 -0.59 -13.98
CA GLY A 83 -2.00 0.77 -13.45
C GLY A 83 -3.35 1.30 -12.94
N SER A 84 -4.41 0.48 -12.95
CA SER A 84 -5.67 0.82 -12.29
C SER A 84 -5.56 0.69 -10.76
N THR A 85 -6.40 1.43 -10.05
CA THR A 85 -6.48 1.37 -8.58
C THR A 85 -7.93 1.20 -8.14
N GLY A 86 -8.13 0.37 -7.12
CA GLY A 86 -9.39 0.39 -6.35
C GLY A 86 -9.49 1.62 -5.46
N ALA A 87 -10.58 1.71 -4.69
CA ALA A 87 -10.68 2.72 -3.63
C ALA A 87 -9.61 2.46 -2.55
N PRO A 88 -8.87 3.49 -2.10
CA PRO A 88 -7.96 3.34 -0.98
C PRO A 88 -8.74 3.02 0.30
N SER A 89 -8.11 2.22 1.17
CA SER A 89 -8.50 2.17 2.57
C SER A 89 -7.86 3.36 3.28
N VAL A 90 -8.66 4.30 3.78
CA VAL A 90 -8.19 5.42 4.61
C VAL A 90 -8.77 5.23 6.01
N ALA A 91 -7.92 5.23 7.02
CA ALA A 91 -8.33 5.09 8.41
C ALA A 91 -9.25 6.23 8.85
N GLN A 92 -10.25 5.91 9.68
CA GLN A 92 -11.27 6.87 10.12
C GLN A 92 -10.99 7.41 11.53
N ASP A 93 -10.22 6.67 12.32
CA ASP A 93 -9.87 6.97 13.70
C ASP A 93 -8.41 6.55 13.97
N ASP A 94 -7.90 6.84 15.16
CA ASP A 94 -6.49 6.61 15.49
C ASP A 94 -6.19 5.11 15.66
N VAL A 95 -7.16 4.33 16.13
CA VAL A 95 -7.04 2.88 16.32
C VAL A 95 -6.93 2.18 14.96
N SER A 96 -7.83 2.46 14.04
CA SER A 96 -7.79 1.96 12.66
C SER A 96 -6.54 2.44 11.94
N SER A 97 -6.06 3.65 12.21
CA SER A 97 -4.79 4.16 11.67
C SER A 97 -3.60 3.31 12.13
N ALA A 98 -3.50 3.02 13.43
CA ALA A 98 -2.47 2.15 13.98
C ALA A 98 -2.55 0.72 13.43
N VAL A 99 -3.76 0.16 13.32
CA VAL A 99 -3.98 -1.15 12.69
C VAL A 99 -3.51 -1.13 11.23
N SER A 100 -3.88 -0.12 10.45
CA SER A 100 -3.49 -0.01 9.04
C SER A 100 -1.97 0.06 8.83
N VAL A 101 -1.24 0.75 9.71
CA VAL A 101 0.24 0.78 9.68
C VAL A 101 0.82 -0.62 9.87
N GLU A 102 0.38 -1.33 10.92
CA GLU A 102 0.83 -2.68 11.21
C GLU A 102 0.45 -3.69 10.12
N MET A 103 -0.71 -3.52 9.50
CA MET A 103 -1.14 -4.38 8.41
C MET A 103 -0.34 -4.13 7.12
N CYS A 104 0.12 -2.90 6.90
CA CYS A 104 1.05 -2.62 5.81
C CYS A 104 2.39 -3.33 6.02
N ASP A 105 2.95 -3.27 7.24
CA ASP A 105 4.17 -3.99 7.58
C ASP A 105 4.00 -5.51 7.39
N PHE A 106 2.88 -6.07 7.85
CA PHE A 106 2.55 -7.47 7.63
C PHE A 106 2.50 -7.84 6.14
N GLN A 107 1.85 -7.04 5.31
CA GLN A 107 1.76 -7.33 3.88
C GLN A 107 3.11 -7.21 3.17
N ARG A 108 3.96 -6.26 3.58
CA ARG A 108 5.34 -6.16 3.08
C ARG A 108 6.11 -7.45 3.38
N ASP A 109 6.04 -7.91 4.61
CA ASP A 109 6.75 -9.09 5.07
C ASP A 109 6.18 -10.37 4.42
N TYR A 110 4.87 -10.44 4.21
CA TYR A 110 4.21 -11.51 3.45
C TYR A 110 4.64 -11.50 1.97
N ALA A 111 4.69 -10.33 1.34
CA ALA A 111 5.11 -10.19 -0.05
C ALA A 111 6.59 -10.56 -0.26
N ALA A 112 7.44 -10.38 0.75
CA ALA A 112 8.85 -10.78 0.70
C ALA A 112 9.05 -12.31 0.67
N GLN A 113 8.02 -13.11 0.99
CA GLN A 113 8.10 -14.57 0.93
C GLN A 113 8.12 -15.08 -0.53
N PRO A 114 8.82 -16.18 -0.84
CA PRO A 114 8.87 -16.74 -2.19
C PRO A 114 7.49 -17.02 -2.77
N GLY A 115 7.29 -16.67 -4.04
CA GLY A 115 6.03 -16.94 -4.77
C GLY A 115 4.95 -15.88 -4.66
N HIS A 116 5.17 -14.80 -3.90
CA HIS A 116 4.21 -13.70 -3.71
C HIS A 116 4.53 -12.44 -4.53
N VAL A 117 5.40 -12.52 -5.54
CA VAL A 117 5.77 -11.39 -6.40
C VAL A 117 5.94 -11.86 -7.84
N GLY A 118 5.48 -11.03 -8.79
CA GLY A 118 5.71 -11.18 -10.23
C GLY A 118 4.65 -11.99 -10.98
N LYS A 119 3.64 -12.54 -10.29
CA LYS A 119 2.54 -13.29 -10.91
C LYS A 119 1.22 -12.90 -10.27
N ALA A 120 0.15 -12.98 -11.05
CA ALA A 120 -1.22 -12.78 -10.56
C ALA A 120 -1.52 -13.71 -9.39
N VAL A 121 -2.26 -13.19 -8.41
CA VAL A 121 -2.69 -13.94 -7.23
C VAL A 121 -3.61 -15.09 -7.63
N THR A 122 -3.36 -16.29 -7.10
CA THR A 122 -4.26 -17.44 -7.30
C THR A 122 -5.42 -17.42 -6.29
N PRO A 123 -6.54 -18.14 -6.55
CA PRO A 123 -7.62 -18.27 -5.59
C PRO A 123 -7.18 -18.89 -4.25
N GLU A 124 -6.20 -19.79 -4.27
CA GLU A 124 -5.65 -20.40 -3.06
C GLU A 124 -4.84 -19.39 -2.25
N GLN A 125 -3.87 -18.72 -2.89
CA GLN A 125 -3.10 -17.64 -2.25
C GLN A 125 -4.00 -16.52 -1.73
N SER A 126 -5.09 -16.21 -2.44
CA SER A 126 -6.08 -15.22 -1.97
C SER A 126 -6.72 -15.65 -0.65
N ARG A 127 -7.12 -16.93 -0.54
CA ARG A 127 -7.71 -17.47 0.71
C ARG A 127 -6.68 -17.49 1.84
N GLU A 128 -5.44 -17.88 1.56
CA GLU A 128 -4.36 -17.91 2.54
C GLU A 128 -4.02 -16.52 3.06
N LEU A 129 -3.87 -15.54 2.15
CA LEU A 129 -3.65 -14.15 2.51
C LEU A 129 -4.79 -13.62 3.37
N LEU A 130 -6.05 -13.85 3.00
CA LEU A 130 -7.20 -13.41 3.79
C LEU A 130 -7.23 -14.05 5.19
N ALA A 131 -6.90 -15.34 5.30
CA ALA A 131 -6.83 -16.03 6.58
C ALA A 131 -5.70 -15.46 7.46
N ALA A 132 -4.51 -15.25 6.89
CA ALA A 132 -3.36 -14.69 7.59
C ALA A 132 -3.59 -13.23 8.00
N TYR A 133 -4.13 -12.42 7.10
CA TYR A 133 -4.49 -11.03 7.35
C TYR A 133 -5.53 -10.92 8.48
N THR A 134 -6.59 -11.72 8.43
CA THR A 134 -7.63 -11.72 9.46
C THR A 134 -7.07 -12.13 10.82
N LYS A 135 -6.20 -13.13 10.87
CA LYS A 135 -5.50 -13.53 12.10
C LYS A 135 -4.67 -12.38 12.64
N ARG A 136 -3.88 -11.73 11.79
CA ARG A 136 -3.00 -10.62 12.19
C ARG A 136 -3.78 -9.41 12.70
N VAL A 137 -4.88 -9.05 12.05
CA VAL A 137 -5.76 -7.96 12.53
C VAL A 137 -6.24 -8.23 13.97
N ARG A 138 -6.69 -9.46 14.27
CA ARG A 138 -7.13 -9.81 15.63
C ARG A 138 -6.01 -9.69 16.65
N GLU A 139 -4.80 -10.11 16.32
CA GLU A 139 -3.62 -9.98 17.19
C GLU A 139 -3.29 -8.51 17.45
N VAL A 140 -3.25 -7.69 16.39
CA VAL A 140 -2.93 -6.26 16.48
C VAL A 140 -3.98 -5.53 17.32
N VAL A 141 -5.26 -5.77 17.08
CA VAL A 141 -6.36 -5.16 17.85
C VAL A 141 -6.31 -5.59 19.32
N ALA A 142 -6.07 -6.87 19.61
CA ALA A 142 -5.92 -7.35 20.99
C ALA A 142 -4.76 -6.67 21.71
N ARG A 143 -3.63 -6.50 21.01
CA ARG A 143 -2.45 -5.80 21.53
C ARG A 143 -2.75 -4.32 21.83
N ILE A 144 -3.33 -3.59 20.87
CA ILE A 144 -3.71 -2.18 21.04
C ILE A 144 -4.67 -2.01 22.24
N ASN A 145 -5.68 -2.86 22.34
CA ASN A 145 -6.65 -2.78 23.44
C ASN A 145 -6.05 -3.11 24.82
N THR A 146 -4.93 -3.83 24.86
CA THR A 146 -4.24 -4.17 26.12
C THR A 146 -3.09 -3.21 26.45
N GLY A 147 -2.84 -2.21 25.60
CA GLY A 147 -1.77 -1.22 25.78
C GLY A 147 -0.35 -1.82 25.76
N ARG A 148 -0.19 -3.01 25.18
CA ARG A 148 1.11 -3.69 25.01
C ARG A 148 1.64 -3.58 23.59
#